data_AF-A0A367YSZ5-F1
#
_entry.id   AF-A0A367YSZ5-F1
#
_cell.length_a   1.000
_cell.length_b   1.000
_cell.length_c   1.000
_cell.angle_alpha   90.00
_cell.angle_beta   90.00
_cell.angle_gamma   90.00
#
_symmetry.space_group_name_H-M   'P 1'
#
loop_
_entity.id
_entity.type
_entity.pdbx_description
1 polymer ?
#
loop_
_entity_poly.entity_id
_entity_poly.type
_entity_poly.pdbx_seq_one_letter_code
_entity_poly.pdbx_strand_id
1 'polypeptide(L)'
;MTTTILPSVALPGIALAEESGTPMAELALRWLLGRDGVDSVLLGGSRVSHLRADLDALARGPLPADLADRLEQLSAPLKGAMPPHHR
;
A
#
# COMPACT_ATOMS: atom_id res chain seq x y z
N MET A 1 23.23 12.49 15.76
CA MET A 1 22.28 11.95 14.77
C MET A 1 21.44 10.90 15.47
N THR A 2 20.24 11.27 15.90
CA THR A 2 19.35 10.39 16.65
C THR A 2 18.49 9.61 15.66
N THR A 3 18.82 8.34 15.45
CA THR A 3 17.93 7.39 14.77
C THR A 3 16.67 7.26 15.62
N THR A 4 15.58 7.86 15.17
CA THR A 4 14.25 7.63 15.72
C THR A 4 13.79 6.26 15.24
N ILE A 5 13.87 5.26 16.12
CA ILE A 5 13.23 3.96 15.91
C ILE A 5 11.72 4.22 16.02
N LEU A 6 10.99 4.02 14.92
CA LEU A 6 9.53 4.07 14.93
C LEU A 6 9.01 3.04 15.96
N PRO A 7 8.13 3.42 16.90
CA PRO A 7 7.64 2.51 17.92
C PRO A 7 6.87 1.34 17.27
N SER A 8 7.00 0.16 17.88
CA SER A 8 6.41 -1.15 17.55
C SER A 8 4.86 -1.20 17.65
N VAL A 9 4.17 -0.12 17.28
CA VAL A 9 2.71 -0.08 17.22
C VAL A 9 2.28 -0.76 15.92
N ALA A 10 1.32 -1.68 16.01
CA ALA A 10 0.71 -2.38 14.88
C ALA A 10 0.64 -1.47 13.66
N LEU A 11 1.27 -1.89 12.55
CA LEU A 11 1.36 -1.09 11.32
C LEU A 11 -0.06 -0.60 11.00
N PRO A 12 -0.35 0.71 11.12
CA PRO A 12 -1.74 1.15 11.17
C PRO A 12 -2.53 0.89 9.87
N GLY A 13 -1.85 0.48 8.79
CA GLY A 13 -2.47 0.00 7.56
C GLY A 13 -3.13 -1.37 7.71
N ILE A 14 -2.63 -2.22 8.63
CA ILE A 14 -3.24 -3.52 8.97
C ILE A 14 -4.60 -3.29 9.61
N ALA A 15 -4.70 -2.39 10.59
CA ALA A 15 -5.98 -2.06 11.22
C ALA A 15 -6.98 -1.49 10.19
N LEU A 16 -6.51 -0.64 9.27
CA LEU A 16 -7.36 -0.11 8.20
C LEU A 16 -7.83 -1.19 7.22
N ALA A 17 -6.99 -2.17 6.91
CA ALA A 17 -7.36 -3.33 6.10
C ALA A 17 -8.46 -4.15 6.77
N GLU A 18 -8.33 -4.40 8.08
CA GLU A 18 -9.33 -5.11 8.88
C GLU A 18 -10.66 -4.34 8.96
N GLU A 19 -10.63 -3.05 9.26
CA GLU A 19 -11.82 -2.17 9.33
C GLU A 19 -12.57 -2.09 8.00
N SER A 20 -11.84 -2.04 6.88
CA SER A 20 -12.42 -1.96 5.54
C SER A 20 -12.84 -3.32 4.97
N GLY A 21 -12.54 -4.42 5.67
CA GLY A 21 -12.75 -5.79 5.16
C GLY A 21 -11.96 -6.10 3.89
N THR A 22 -10.91 -5.32 3.60
CA THR A 22 -10.13 -5.44 2.36
C THR A 22 -8.81 -6.15 2.67
N PRO A 23 -8.46 -7.24 1.98
CA PRO A 23 -7.18 -7.91 2.18
C PRO A 23 -6.00 -6.93 2.01
N MET A 24 -4.99 -7.02 2.87
CA MET A 24 -3.87 -6.06 2.88
C MET A 24 -3.15 -5.94 1.53
N ALA A 25 -2.99 -7.05 0.79
CA ALA A 25 -2.39 -7.04 -0.54
C ALA A 25 -3.27 -6.27 -1.55
N GLU A 26 -4.58 -6.51 -1.55
CA GLU A 26 -5.53 -5.78 -2.38
C GLU A 26 -5.54 -4.28 -2.03
N LEU A 27 -5.54 -3.95 -0.73
CA LEU A 27 -5.50 -2.58 -0.25
C LEU A 27 -4.27 -1.84 -0.79
N ALA A 28 -3.07 -2.45 -0.67
CA ALA A 28 -1.82 -1.86 -1.13
C ALA A 28 -1.79 -1.69 -2.66
N LEU A 29 -2.23 -2.70 -3.41
CA LEU A 29 -2.24 -2.68 -4.88
C LEU A 29 -3.20 -1.63 -5.43
N ARG A 30 -4.42 -1.58 -4.91
CA ARG A 30 -5.45 -0.63 -5.36
C ARG A 30 -5.16 0.81 -4.91
N TRP A 31 -4.46 0.98 -3.78
CA TRP A 31 -3.92 2.28 -3.39
C TRP A 31 -2.86 2.77 -4.38
N LEU A 32 -1.93 1.90 -4.77
CA LEU A 32 -0.89 2.23 -5.74
C LEU A 32 -1.47 2.61 -7.11
N LEU A 33 -2.54 1.94 -7.53
CA LEU A 33 -3.22 2.18 -8.81
C LEU A 33 -3.87 3.57 -8.90
N GLY A 34 -4.30 4.14 -7.78
CA GLY A 34 -4.94 5.46 -7.74
C GLY A 34 -3.98 6.63 -7.49
N ARG A 35 -2.67 6.37 -7.45
CA ARG A 35 -1.69 7.35 -6.96
C ARG A 35 -1.06 8.14 -8.10
N ASP A 36 -0.99 9.45 -7.91
CA ASP A 36 -0.28 10.34 -8.82
C ASP A 36 1.20 9.95 -8.96
N GLY A 37 1.66 9.87 -10.22
CA GLY A 37 3.02 9.47 -10.57
C GLY A 37 3.24 7.96 -10.69
N VAL A 38 2.17 7.15 -10.61
CA VAL A 38 2.25 5.70 -10.86
C VAL A 38 1.59 5.35 -12.19
N ASP A 39 2.41 5.14 -13.22
CA ASP A 39 1.90 4.75 -14.55
C ASP A 39 1.64 3.25 -14.68
N SER A 40 2.36 2.43 -13.91
CA SER A 40 2.24 0.98 -13.95
C SER A 40 2.61 0.33 -12.63
N VAL A 41 2.01 -0.83 -12.37
CA VAL A 41 2.29 -1.65 -11.19
C VAL A 41 2.99 -2.93 -11.63
N LEU A 42 4.22 -3.14 -11.18
CA LEU A 42 4.95 -4.38 -11.42
C LEU A 42 4.52 -5.44 -10.40
N LEU A 43 3.83 -6.48 -10.87
CA LEU A 43 3.44 -7.63 -10.05
C LEU A 43 4.57 -8.66 -10.00
N GLY A 44 4.89 -9.11 -8.78
CA GLY A 44 5.82 -10.20 -8.53
C GLY A 44 5.23 -11.22 -7.56
N GLY A 45 5.32 -12.50 -7.89
CA GLY A 45 4.79 -13.56 -7.04
C GLY A 45 5.42 -14.92 -7.34
N SER A 46 5.57 -15.75 -6.31
CA SER A 46 6.12 -17.11 -6.41
C SER A 46 5.04 -18.19 -6.61
N ARG A 47 3.76 -17.78 -6.67
CA ARG A 47 2.60 -18.67 -6.85
C ARG A 47 1.60 -18.03 -7.80
N VAL A 48 1.12 -18.81 -8.77
CA VAL A 48 0.14 -18.34 -9.77
C VAL A 48 -1.19 -17.93 -9.12
N SER A 49 -1.61 -18.59 -8.04
CA SER A 49 -2.84 -18.23 -7.33
C SER A 49 -2.79 -16.82 -6.73
N HIS A 50 -1.64 -16.40 -6.19
CA HIS A 50 -1.48 -15.04 -5.67
C HIS A 50 -1.54 -14.02 -6.81
N LEU A 51 -0.84 -14.28 -7.91
CA LEU A 51 -0.87 -13.41 -9.09
C LEU A 51 -2.29 -13.21 -9.64
N ARG A 52 -3.11 -14.27 -9.67
CA ARG A 52 -4.51 -14.17 -10.09
C ARG A 52 -5.33 -13.29 -9.14
N ALA A 53 -5.18 -13.48 -7.83
CA ALA A 53 -5.87 -12.66 -6.84
C ALA A 53 -5.46 -11.18 -6.93
N ASP A 54 -4.18 -10.90 -7.15
CA ASP A 54 -3.66 -9.54 -7.35
C ASP A 54 -4.22 -8.89 -8.61
N LEU A 55 -4.34 -9.64 -9.71
CA LEU A 55 -4.97 -9.18 -10.95
C LEU A 55 -6.47 -8.88 -10.76
N ASP A 56 -7.19 -9.76 -10.07
CA ASP A 56 -8.61 -9.55 -9.76
C ASP A 56 -8.81 -8.31 -8.88
N ALA A 57 -7.92 -8.07 -7.93
CA ALA A 57 -7.92 -6.86 -7.10
C ALA A 57 -7.69 -5.60 -7.94
N LEU A 58 -6.69 -5.60 -8.83
CA LEU A 58 -6.40 -4.46 -9.70
C LEU A 58 -7.52 -4.19 -10.72
N ALA A 59 -8.21 -5.23 -11.20
CA ALA A 59 -9.33 -5.09 -12.13
C ALA A 59 -10.53 -4.36 -11.51
N ARG A 60 -10.64 -4.29 -10.18
CA ARG A 60 -11.66 -3.48 -9.47
C ARG A 60 -11.36 -1.98 -9.49
N GLY A 61 -10.20 -1.58 -10.01
CA GLY A 61 -9.77 -0.20 -10.07
C GLY A 61 -9.30 0.36 -8.72
N PRO A 62 -9.07 1.68 -8.66
CA PRO A 62 -8.59 2.35 -7.46
C PRO A 62 -9.47 2.12 -6.23
N LEU A 63 -8.93 2.44 -5.06
CA LEU A 63 -9.72 2.47 -3.83
C LEU A 63 -10.75 3.62 -3.86
N PRO A 64 -11.87 3.48 -3.13
CA PRO A 64 -12.73 4.61 -2.79
C PRO A 64 -11.91 5.77 -2.19
N ALA A 65 -12.29 7.01 -2.52
CA ALA A 65 -11.52 8.20 -2.16
C ALA A 65 -11.31 8.35 -0.65
N ASP A 66 -12.34 8.06 0.16
CA ASP A 66 -12.29 8.09 1.62
C ASP A 66 -11.24 7.12 2.19
N LEU A 67 -11.17 5.90 1.63
CA LEU A 67 -10.19 4.90 2.04
C LEU A 67 -8.77 5.25 1.55
N ALA A 68 -8.66 5.79 0.34
CA ALA A 68 -7.39 6.25 -0.21
C ALA A 68 -6.80 7.42 0.60
N ASP A 69 -7.62 8.39 1.00
CA ASP A 69 -7.22 9.53 1.83
C ASP A 69 -6.73 9.09 3.21
N ARG A 70 -7.43 8.12 3.84
CA ARG A 70 -7.00 7.55 5.12
C ARG A 70 -5.63 6.85 5.00
N LEU A 71 -5.39 6.11 3.92
CA LEU A 71 -4.09 5.48 3.65
C LEU A 71 -2.99 6.50 3.38
N GLU A 72 -3.30 7.57 2.64
CA GLU A 72 -2.33 8.63 2.35
C GLU A 72 -1.89 9.34 3.64
N GLN A 73 -2.83 9.74 4.50
CA GLN A 73 -2.53 10.33 5.82
C GLN A 73 -1.64 9.42 6.67
N LEU A 74 -1.90 8.12 6.61
CA LEU A 74 -1.16 7.14 7.37
C LEU A 74 0.26 6.90 6.84
N SER A 75 0.42 6.92 5.52
CA SER A 75 1.70 6.68 4.86
C SER A 75 2.60 7.92 4.79
N ALA A 76 2.04 9.13 4.89
CA ALA A 76 2.76 10.39 4.74
C ALA A 76 4.01 10.51 5.66
N PRO A 77 3.96 10.15 6.96
CA PRO A 77 5.14 10.20 7.83
C PRO A 77 6.27 9.26 7.42
N LEU A 78 5.97 8.19 6.67
CA LEU A 78 6.94 7.17 6.27
C LEU A 78 7.76 7.60 5.05
N LYS A 79 7.25 8.51 4.21
CA LYS A 79 7.86 8.87 2.91
C LYS A 79 9.26 9.48 3.03
N GLY A 80 9.56 10.19 4.11
CA GLY A 80 10.87 10.83 4.34
C GLY A 80 11.98 9.90 4.86
N ALA A 81 11.64 8.66 5.23
CA ALA A 81 12.58 7.72 5.83
C ALA A 81 13.26 6.78 4.81
N MET A 82 12.86 6.83 3.53
CA MET A 82 13.29 5.88 2.52
C MET A 82 14.59 6.35 1.82
N PRO A 83 15.62 5.49 1.69
CA PRO A 83 16.85 5.83 0.99
C PRO A 83 16.58 6.26 -0.47
N PRO A 84 17.45 7.09 -1.06
CA PRO A 84 17.36 7.40 -2.48
C PRO A 84 17.37 6.11 -3.30
N HIS A 85 16.44 6.06 -4.26
CA HIS A 85 16.24 4.94 -5.18
C HIS A 85 17.18 5.02 -6.40
N HIS A 86 17.90 6.13 -6.54
CA HIS A 86 19.06 6.22 -7.42
C HIS A 86 20.30 5.70 -6.69
N ARG A 87 21.15 4.97 -7.42
CA ARG A 87 22.52 4.68 -7.02
C ARG A 87 23.48 5.43 -7.90
#